data_AF-A0A1F6W7Q1-F1
#
_entry.id   AF-A0A1F6W7Q1-F1
#
_cell.length_a   1.000
_cell.length_b   1.000
_cell.length_c   1.000
_cell.angle_alpha   90.00
_cell.angle_beta   90.00
_cell.angle_gamma   90.00
#
_symmetry.space_group_name_H-M   'P 1'
#
loop_
_entity.id
_entity.type
_entity.pdbx_description
1 polymer ?
#
loop_
_entity_poly.entity_id
_entity_poly.type
_entity_poly.pdbx_seq_one_letter_code
_entity_poly.pdbx_strand_id
1 'polypeptide(L)'
;MKTIVNEKAIQTREYKNYLFSELLKCAPLQKDQSVRIKVVESETPFPKITQGLDNFSDRGFVSGEIITPENRIFERRLALVNYTHEVLSKICTPLTPPEEPKNEKDVAFWFAVVDPEKIYAKAKKSNTSISSGANLPKEKSVSTLKFFDNPPRITFGKNTIDIPANSLQFCTCKVAFSKEIGEIIHWDEVAEEIDGKKKDNLETTWRSVYDALRQINKKVVSKTGKPLFKVSKLSFYRLA
;
A
#
# COMPACT_ATOMS: atom_id res chain seq x y z
N MET A 1 32.43 2.55 -5.93
CA MET A 1 32.03 2.32 -4.52
C MET A 1 30.89 1.33 -4.54
N LYS A 2 31.16 0.09 -4.14
CA LYS A 2 30.16 -0.98 -4.20
C LYS A 2 29.47 -1.10 -2.85
N THR A 3 28.15 -0.91 -2.84
CA THR A 3 27.32 -1.12 -1.66
C THR A 3 26.91 -2.60 -1.60
N ILE A 4 27.29 -3.31 -0.54
CA ILE A 4 27.08 -4.76 -0.42
C ILE A 4 26.41 -5.08 0.91
N VAL A 5 25.45 -6.00 0.89
CA VAL A 5 24.84 -6.56 2.10
C VAL A 5 25.76 -7.61 2.72
N ASN A 6 26.11 -7.44 3.99
CA ASN A 6 26.90 -8.42 4.73
C ASN A 6 26.01 -9.55 5.23
N GLU A 7 26.00 -10.67 4.50
CA GLU A 7 25.17 -11.84 4.79
C GLU A 7 25.48 -12.55 6.11
N LYS A 8 26.72 -12.45 6.60
CA LYS A 8 27.16 -13.10 7.84
C LYS A 8 26.80 -12.29 9.09
N ALA A 9 26.36 -11.04 8.93
CA ALA A 9 25.99 -10.19 10.04
C ALA A 9 24.71 -10.68 10.73
N ILE A 10 24.69 -10.60 12.06
CA ILE A 10 23.52 -10.95 12.89
C ILE A 10 22.27 -10.17 12.45
N GLN A 11 22.41 -8.86 12.23
CA GLN A 11 21.34 -7.98 11.73
C GLN A 11 20.73 -8.47 10.41
N THR A 12 21.57 -8.97 9.50
CA THR A 12 21.10 -9.50 8.21
C THR A 12 20.33 -10.82 8.38
N ARG A 13 20.73 -11.65 9.35
CA ARG A 13 19.98 -12.86 9.71
C ARG A 13 18.63 -12.51 10.36
N GLU A 14 18.60 -11.54 11.25
CA GLU A 14 17.37 -11.00 11.85
C GLU A 14 16.44 -10.45 10.77
N TYR A 15 17.00 -9.75 9.78
CA TYR A 15 16.24 -9.27 8.63
C TYR A 15 15.63 -10.41 7.79
N LYS A 16 16.39 -11.47 7.48
CA LYS A 16 15.81 -12.65 6.80
C LYS A 16 14.65 -13.23 7.62
N ASN A 17 14.83 -13.40 8.92
CA ASN A 17 13.77 -13.92 9.81
C ASN A 17 12.54 -13.01 9.82
N TYR A 18 12.75 -11.69 9.80
CA TYR A 18 11.69 -10.70 9.69
C TYR A 18 10.89 -10.85 8.39
N LEU A 19 11.54 -11.04 7.25
CA LEU A 19 10.83 -11.26 5.97
C LEU A 19 9.90 -12.48 6.03
N PHE A 20 10.38 -13.60 6.58
CA PHE A 20 9.55 -14.79 6.72
C PHE A 20 8.44 -14.61 7.75
N SER A 21 8.68 -13.91 8.86
CA SER A 21 7.63 -13.67 9.86
C SER A 21 6.53 -12.78 9.30
N GLU A 22 6.85 -11.75 8.51
CA GLU A 22 5.85 -10.92 7.83
C GLU A 22 5.01 -11.73 6.83
N LEU A 23 5.63 -12.63 6.05
CA LEU A 23 4.88 -13.55 5.18
C LEU A 23 3.93 -14.43 5.99
N LEU A 24 4.39 -14.99 7.11
CA LEU A 24 3.60 -15.89 7.93
C LEU A 24 2.44 -15.21 8.68
N LYS A 25 2.44 -13.88 8.84
CA LYS A 25 1.26 -13.16 9.37
C LYS A 25 0.03 -13.31 8.47
N CYS A 26 0.23 -13.61 7.20
CA CYS A 26 -0.83 -13.84 6.22
C CYS A 26 -1.26 -15.32 6.13
N ALA A 27 -0.82 -16.17 7.06
CA ALA A 27 -1.23 -17.57 7.08
C ALA A 27 -2.74 -17.72 7.31
N PRO A 28 -3.43 -18.65 6.61
CA PRO A 28 -2.87 -19.63 5.67
C PRO A 28 -2.48 -18.99 4.32
N LEU A 29 -1.24 -19.25 3.90
CA LEU A 29 -0.71 -18.70 2.65
C LEU A 29 -1.29 -19.44 1.46
N GLN A 30 -1.82 -18.69 0.50
CA GLN A 30 -2.35 -19.22 -0.76
C GLN A 30 -1.42 -18.84 -1.92
N LYS A 31 -1.39 -19.69 -2.96
CA LYS A 31 -0.71 -19.37 -4.21
C LYS A 31 -1.34 -18.10 -4.82
N ASP A 32 -0.51 -17.25 -5.38
CA ASP A 32 -0.84 -15.95 -5.97
C ASP A 32 -1.41 -14.91 -4.97
N GLN A 33 -1.40 -15.22 -3.67
CA GLN A 33 -1.76 -14.25 -2.64
C GLN A 33 -0.75 -13.09 -2.64
N SER A 34 -1.27 -11.87 -2.72
CA SER A 34 -0.46 -10.67 -2.59
C SER A 34 -0.15 -10.39 -1.12
N VAL A 35 1.12 -10.22 -0.80
CA VAL A 35 1.62 -9.86 0.53
C VAL A 35 2.43 -8.57 0.45
N ARG A 36 2.23 -7.69 1.44
CA ARG A 36 2.99 -6.46 1.61
C ARG A 36 3.95 -6.61 2.78
N ILE A 37 5.23 -6.32 2.55
CA ILE A 37 6.26 -6.28 3.59
C ILE A 37 6.76 -4.84 3.70
N LYS A 38 6.66 -4.26 4.90
CA LYS A 38 7.10 -2.88 5.18
C LYS A 38 8.45 -2.91 5.88
N VAL A 39 9.43 -2.15 5.41
CA VAL A 39 10.77 -2.07 6.02
C VAL A 39 11.09 -0.60 6.29
N VAL A 40 11.44 -0.31 7.54
CA VAL A 40 11.79 1.02 8.04
C VAL A 40 13.13 0.92 8.78
N GLU A 41 14.15 1.64 8.32
CA GLU A 41 15.56 1.49 8.77
C GLU A 41 15.78 1.67 10.29
N SER A 42 14.85 2.31 11.00
CA SER A 42 14.91 2.53 12.45
C SER A 42 13.87 1.76 13.27
N GLU A 43 12.90 1.09 12.63
CA GLU A 43 11.78 0.44 13.34
C GLU A 43 11.74 -1.08 13.11
N THR A 44 12.20 -1.53 11.95
CA THR A 44 12.26 -2.95 11.59
C THR A 44 13.71 -3.43 11.56
N PRO A 45 13.97 -4.73 11.76
CA PRO A 45 15.26 -5.30 11.43
C PRO A 45 15.69 -4.86 10.04
N PHE A 46 16.94 -4.44 9.90
CA PHE A 46 17.48 -3.92 8.65
C PHE A 46 18.80 -4.63 8.35
N PRO A 47 19.05 -5.08 7.12
CA PRO A 47 20.26 -5.82 6.84
C PRO A 47 21.49 -4.93 7.02
N LYS A 48 22.62 -5.53 7.42
CA LYS A 48 23.87 -4.77 7.55
C LYS A 48 24.42 -4.46 6.17
N ILE A 49 24.23 -3.22 5.72
CA ILE A 49 24.75 -2.73 4.45
C ILE A 49 26.11 -2.08 4.69
N THR A 50 27.16 -2.63 4.08
CA THR A 50 28.52 -2.10 4.12
C THR A 50 28.88 -1.46 2.80
N GLN A 51 29.59 -0.33 2.86
CA GLN A 51 30.13 0.33 1.69
C GLN A 51 31.60 -0.06 1.54
N GLY A 52 31.93 -0.76 0.47
CA GLY A 52 33.31 -1.05 0.10
C GLY A 52 33.86 0.07 -0.78
N LEU A 53 35.05 0.56 -0.44
CA LEU A 53 35.92 1.16 -1.45
C LEU A 53 36.39 0.00 -2.33
N ASP A 54 36.07 0.03 -3.63
CA ASP A 54 36.62 -0.94 -4.57
C ASP A 54 38.14 -0.90 -4.45
N ASN A 55 38.80 -2.06 -4.47
CA ASN A 55 40.25 -2.18 -4.29
C ASN A 55 40.99 -1.16 -5.19
N PHE A 56 41.48 -0.08 -4.60
CA PHE A 56 42.29 0.93 -5.27
C PHE A 56 43.73 0.40 -5.41
N SER A 57 43.92 -0.64 -6.23
CA SER A 57 45.26 -1.05 -6.68
C SER A 57 45.66 -0.39 -8.02
N ASP A 58 44.73 0.19 -8.77
CA ASP A 58 45.02 0.77 -10.08
C ASP A 58 44.60 2.25 -10.16
N ARG A 59 45.62 3.10 -9.91
CA ARG A 59 45.90 4.43 -10.46
C ARG A 59 44.77 5.47 -10.59
N GLY A 60 45.04 6.63 -9.98
CA GLY A 60 45.13 7.90 -10.70
C GLY A 60 43.81 8.55 -11.11
N PHE A 61 43.42 9.58 -10.38
CA PHE A 61 42.43 10.57 -10.82
C PHE A 61 41.09 9.98 -11.29
N VAL A 62 40.33 9.39 -10.36
CA VAL A 62 38.87 9.58 -10.43
C VAL A 62 38.61 10.87 -9.68
N SER A 63 38.41 11.94 -10.47
CA SER A 63 37.85 13.21 -10.01
C SER A 63 36.77 12.94 -8.99
N GLY A 64 36.84 13.61 -7.83
CA GLY A 64 35.85 13.49 -6.79
C GLY A 64 34.46 13.82 -7.31
N GLU A 65 33.73 12.80 -7.77
CA GLU A 65 32.29 12.80 -7.62
C GLU A 65 32.07 12.90 -6.12
N ILE A 66 31.76 14.10 -5.66
CA ILE A 66 31.36 14.36 -4.29
C ILE A 66 30.20 13.40 -4.05
N ILE A 67 30.46 12.34 -3.28
CA ILE A 67 29.43 11.37 -2.91
C ILE A 67 28.45 12.13 -2.02
N THR A 68 27.37 12.62 -2.62
CA THR A 68 26.32 13.32 -1.90
C THR A 68 25.65 12.34 -0.93
N PRO A 69 25.12 12.83 0.21
CA PRO A 69 24.30 12.01 1.10
C PRO A 69 23.15 11.30 0.36
N GLU A 70 22.57 11.95 -0.64
CA GLU A 70 21.51 11.42 -1.51
C GLU A 70 21.94 10.16 -2.28
N ASN A 71 23.11 10.20 -2.92
CA ASN A 71 23.64 9.04 -3.65
C ASN A 71 23.89 7.85 -2.70
N ARG A 72 24.31 8.09 -1.46
CA ARG A 72 24.47 7.03 -0.46
C ARG A 72 23.15 6.41 -0.06
N ILE A 73 22.11 7.22 0.11
CA ILE A 73 20.76 6.75 0.44
C ILE A 73 20.21 5.88 -0.70
N PHE A 74 20.35 6.35 -1.95
CA PHE A 74 19.93 5.61 -3.14
C PHE A 74 20.60 4.24 -3.24
N GLU A 75 21.94 4.20 -3.15
CA GLU A 75 22.72 2.95 -3.24
C GLU A 75 22.38 1.96 -2.14
N ARG A 76 22.19 2.43 -0.89
CA ARG A 76 21.74 1.58 0.22
C ARG A 76 20.36 0.99 -0.04
N ARG A 77 19.44 1.79 -0.58
CA ARG A 77 18.08 1.35 -0.91
C ARG A 77 18.08 0.34 -2.04
N LEU A 78 18.89 0.55 -3.08
CA LEU A 78 19.05 -0.39 -4.17
C LEU A 78 19.60 -1.73 -3.67
N ALA A 79 20.63 -1.69 -2.80
CA ALA A 79 21.18 -2.89 -2.18
C ALA A 79 20.14 -3.64 -1.33
N LEU A 80 19.32 -2.92 -0.54
CA LEU A 80 18.20 -3.51 0.20
C LEU A 80 17.22 -4.22 -0.75
N VAL A 81 16.74 -3.51 -1.78
CA VAL A 81 15.74 -4.05 -2.72
C VAL A 81 16.25 -5.32 -3.40
N ASN A 82 17.46 -5.26 -3.94
CA ASN A 82 18.08 -6.40 -4.62
C ASN A 82 18.22 -7.60 -3.68
N TYR A 83 18.65 -7.35 -2.45
CA TYR A 83 18.81 -8.39 -1.44
C TYR A 83 17.49 -9.03 -1.05
N THR A 84 16.45 -8.24 -0.82
CA THR A 84 15.11 -8.73 -0.47
C THR A 84 14.52 -9.57 -1.60
N HIS A 85 14.67 -9.11 -2.84
CA HIS A 85 14.26 -9.85 -4.03
C HIS A 85 15.03 -11.16 -4.14
N GLU A 86 16.35 -11.16 -3.93
CA GLU A 86 17.16 -12.38 -3.97
C GLU A 86 16.68 -13.42 -2.95
N VAL A 87 16.48 -13.01 -1.70
CA VAL A 87 16.02 -13.89 -0.60
C VAL A 87 14.68 -14.55 -0.91
N LEU A 88 13.75 -13.80 -1.53
CA LEU A 88 12.37 -14.22 -1.78
C LEU A 88 12.11 -14.74 -3.21
N SER A 89 13.02 -14.55 -4.16
CA SER A 89 12.86 -14.87 -5.60
C SER A 89 12.37 -16.28 -5.91
N LYS A 90 12.75 -17.26 -5.08
CA LYS A 90 12.39 -18.68 -5.29
C LYS A 90 11.00 -19.07 -4.75
N ILE A 91 10.36 -18.18 -4.01
CA ILE A 91 9.13 -18.46 -3.26
C ILE A 91 8.06 -17.39 -3.47
N CYS A 92 8.45 -16.21 -3.94
CA CYS A 92 7.59 -15.08 -4.26
C CYS A 92 8.02 -14.40 -5.55
N THR A 93 7.06 -13.82 -6.27
CA THR A 93 7.30 -12.95 -7.43
C THR A 93 7.10 -11.49 -7.01
N PRO A 94 8.06 -10.58 -7.25
CA PRO A 94 7.88 -9.17 -6.94
C PRO A 94 6.74 -8.58 -7.78
N LEU A 95 5.92 -7.75 -7.15
CA LEU A 95 4.83 -7.01 -7.79
C LEU A 95 5.19 -5.52 -7.85
N THR A 96 4.68 -4.85 -8.88
CA THR A 96 4.78 -3.39 -8.99
C THR A 96 4.04 -2.75 -7.80
N PRO A 97 4.67 -1.85 -7.04
CA PRO A 97 4.00 -1.17 -5.95
C PRO A 97 2.84 -0.32 -6.50
N PRO A 98 1.67 -0.33 -5.85
CA PRO A 98 0.52 0.48 -6.27
C PRO A 98 0.68 1.98 -5.95
N GLU A 99 1.62 2.33 -5.07
CA GLU A 99 1.93 3.71 -4.70
C GLU A 99 3.45 3.91 -4.63
N GLU A 100 3.91 5.08 -5.08
CA GLU A 100 5.28 5.51 -4.82
C GLU A 100 5.49 5.78 -3.32
N PRO A 101 6.66 5.44 -2.76
CA PRO A 101 6.94 5.64 -1.35
C PRO A 101 6.98 7.13 -1.02
N LYS A 102 6.19 7.53 -0.03
CA LYS A 102 6.07 8.93 0.44
C LYS A 102 7.26 9.39 1.30
N ASN A 103 8.11 8.47 1.72
CA ASN A 103 9.26 8.74 2.59
C ASN A 103 10.44 7.86 2.16
N GLU A 104 11.61 8.48 2.01
CA GLU A 104 12.85 7.81 1.59
C GLU A 104 13.29 6.67 2.52
N LYS A 105 12.86 6.71 3.80
CA LYS A 105 13.18 5.70 4.82
C LYS A 105 12.18 4.57 4.93
N ASP A 106 11.05 4.64 4.21
CA ASP A 106 9.97 3.67 4.25
C ASP A 106 9.91 2.91 2.92
N VAL A 107 10.36 1.66 2.93
CA VAL A 107 10.33 0.80 1.73
C VAL A 107 9.28 -0.27 1.91
N ALA A 108 8.26 -0.25 1.06
CA ALA A 108 7.25 -1.30 0.99
C ALA A 108 7.51 -2.20 -0.22
N PHE A 109 7.57 -3.50 0.04
CA PHE A 109 7.67 -4.52 -0.98
C PHE A 109 6.33 -5.21 -1.16
N TRP A 110 5.97 -5.48 -2.41
CA TRP A 110 4.78 -6.23 -2.76
C TRP A 110 5.20 -7.51 -3.47
N PHE A 111 4.61 -8.63 -3.06
CA PHE A 111 4.97 -9.95 -3.57
C PHE A 111 3.72 -10.79 -3.79
N ALA A 112 3.69 -11.55 -4.88
CA ALA A 112 2.76 -12.66 -5.04
C ALA A 112 3.43 -13.95 -4.56
N VAL A 113 2.75 -14.73 -3.73
CA VAL A 113 3.25 -16.01 -3.23
C VAL A 113 3.23 -17.06 -4.33
N VAL A 114 4.38 -17.66 -4.63
CA VAL A 114 4.50 -18.72 -5.65
C VAL A 114 4.41 -20.10 -5.03
N ASP A 115 5.06 -20.31 -3.88
CA ASP A 115 5.20 -21.61 -3.23
C ASP A 115 5.03 -21.49 -1.71
N PRO A 116 3.78 -21.56 -1.20
CA PRO A 116 3.47 -21.48 0.23
C PRO A 116 4.22 -22.52 1.08
N GLU A 117 4.33 -23.76 0.59
CA GLU A 117 4.96 -24.86 1.33
C GLU A 117 6.44 -24.60 1.56
N LYS A 118 7.17 -24.10 0.55
CA LYS A 118 8.57 -23.69 0.71
C LYS A 118 8.73 -22.53 1.69
N ILE A 119 7.78 -21.61 1.78
CA ILE A 119 7.80 -20.52 2.78
C ILE A 119 7.74 -21.13 4.19
N TYR A 120 6.77 -22.00 4.45
CA TYR A 120 6.65 -22.69 5.74
C TYR A 120 7.89 -23.53 6.08
N ALA A 121 8.42 -24.27 5.11
CA ALA A 121 9.62 -25.09 5.30
C ALA A 121 10.86 -24.24 5.64
N LYS A 122 11.04 -23.08 4.98
CA LYS A 122 12.12 -22.15 5.29
C LYS A 122 11.96 -21.50 6.66
N ALA A 123 10.76 -21.06 7.02
CA ALA A 123 10.49 -20.47 8.33
C ALA A 123 10.73 -21.44 9.49
N LYS A 124 10.39 -22.72 9.30
CA LYS A 124 10.67 -23.79 10.27
C LYS A 124 12.18 -24.00 10.45
N LYS A 125 12.96 -23.96 9.36
CA LYS A 125 14.43 -24.10 9.41
C LYS A 125 15.12 -22.92 10.11
N SER A 126 14.54 -21.72 10.07
CA SER A 126 15.11 -20.52 10.68
C SER A 126 14.78 -20.36 12.17
N ASN A 127 14.13 -21.34 12.81
CA ASN A 127 13.56 -21.21 14.17
C ASN A 127 12.69 -19.96 14.33
N THR A 128 12.08 -19.50 13.24
CA THR A 128 11.13 -18.40 13.28
C THR A 128 9.85 -18.98 13.86
N SER A 129 9.74 -18.94 15.19
CA SER A 129 8.55 -19.30 15.93
C SER A 129 7.37 -18.57 15.30
N ILE A 130 6.35 -19.33 14.90
CA ILE A 130 5.01 -18.80 14.67
C ILE A 130 4.59 -18.29 16.06
N SER A 131 4.83 -17.00 16.34
CA SER A 131 4.20 -16.34 17.48
C SER A 131 2.72 -16.21 17.15
N SER A 132 2.01 -17.33 17.27
CA SER A 132 0.59 -17.39 17.56
C SER A 132 0.38 -16.64 18.88
N GLY A 133 0.26 -15.32 18.82
CA GLY A 133 0.17 -14.50 20.03
C GLY A 133 0.48 -13.01 19.92
N ALA A 134 0.84 -12.46 18.75
CA ALA A 134 0.79 -11.01 18.57
C ALA A 134 -0.52 -10.68 17.87
N ASN A 135 -1.45 -10.07 18.62
CA ASN A 135 -2.72 -9.50 18.16
C ASN A 135 -2.79 -9.38 16.64
N LEU A 136 -3.53 -10.30 16.03
CA LEU A 136 -4.06 -10.11 14.68
C LEU A 136 -4.55 -8.64 14.61
N PRO A 137 -4.02 -7.78 13.74
CA PRO A 137 -4.97 -6.96 13.02
C PRO A 137 -5.82 -8.02 12.31
N LYS A 138 -6.98 -8.36 12.90
CA LYS A 138 -8.01 -9.19 12.26
C LYS A 138 -7.95 -8.84 10.80
N GLU A 139 -7.70 -9.83 9.96
CA GLU A 139 -7.71 -9.67 8.51
C GLU A 139 -8.79 -8.65 8.19
N LYS A 140 -8.35 -7.44 7.82
CA LYS A 140 -9.10 -6.75 6.80
C LYS A 140 -8.86 -7.64 5.60
N SER A 141 -9.70 -8.68 5.46
CA SER A 141 -10.27 -8.98 4.16
C SER A 141 -10.40 -7.62 3.52
N VAL A 142 -9.66 -7.39 2.43
CA VAL A 142 -9.82 -6.16 1.65
C VAL A 142 -11.26 -6.25 1.20
N SER A 143 -12.12 -5.67 2.03
CA SER A 143 -13.55 -5.68 1.93
C SER A 143 -13.76 -4.84 0.70
N THR A 144 -13.81 -5.51 -0.45
CA THR A 144 -13.84 -4.88 -1.75
C THR A 144 -15.07 -4.01 -1.72
N LEU A 145 -14.86 -2.71 -1.62
CA LEU A 145 -15.92 -1.76 -1.53
C LEU A 145 -16.61 -1.77 -2.89
N LYS A 146 -17.88 -2.16 -2.92
CA LYS A 146 -18.67 -2.20 -4.16
C LYS A 146 -19.85 -1.27 -4.01
N PHE A 147 -20.08 -0.49 -5.04
CA PHE A 147 -21.30 0.28 -5.22
C PHE A 147 -22.22 -0.48 -6.17
N PHE A 148 -23.50 -0.57 -5.82
CA PHE A 148 -24.52 -1.19 -6.65
C PHE A 148 -25.54 -0.13 -7.01
N ASP A 149 -25.86 -0.02 -8.30
CA ASP A 149 -26.82 0.97 -8.81
C ASP A 149 -28.28 0.56 -8.54
N ASN A 150 -28.57 -0.74 -8.43
CA ASN A 150 -29.93 -1.26 -8.26
C ASN A 150 -29.99 -2.46 -7.29
N PRO A 151 -30.54 -2.31 -6.06
CA PRO A 151 -30.85 -1.05 -5.40
C PRO A 151 -29.57 -0.28 -5.01
N PRO A 152 -29.60 1.07 -4.96
CA PRO A 152 -28.48 1.90 -4.53
C PRO A 152 -27.91 1.55 -3.15
N ARG A 153 -26.73 0.92 -3.12
CA ARG A 153 -26.06 0.54 -1.86
C ARG A 153 -24.55 0.42 -2.00
N ILE A 154 -23.86 0.64 -0.88
CA ILE A 154 -22.42 0.42 -0.73
C ILE A 154 -22.22 -0.80 0.16
N THR A 155 -21.48 -1.79 -0.32
CA THR A 155 -21.06 -2.94 0.50
C THR A 155 -19.61 -2.77 0.93
N PHE A 156 -19.36 -2.81 2.23
CA PHE A 156 -18.01 -2.82 2.82
C PHE A 156 -17.86 -4.04 3.71
N GLY A 157 -17.41 -5.14 3.10
CA GLY A 157 -17.24 -6.42 3.79
C GLY A 157 -18.61 -7.01 4.11
N LYS A 158 -18.92 -7.19 5.40
CA LYS A 158 -20.24 -7.67 5.85
C LYS A 158 -21.28 -6.56 6.02
N ASN A 159 -20.87 -5.29 5.91
CA ASN A 159 -21.75 -4.15 6.12
C ASN A 159 -22.35 -3.68 4.79
N THR A 160 -23.66 -3.50 4.77
CA THR A 160 -24.39 -2.86 3.67
C THR A 160 -24.87 -1.49 4.10
N ILE A 161 -24.64 -0.46 3.29
CA ILE A 161 -25.03 0.93 3.54
C ILE A 161 -25.96 1.36 2.41
N ASP A 162 -27.21 1.59 2.74
CA ASP A 162 -28.22 2.02 1.76
C ASP A 162 -28.04 3.50 1.43
N ILE A 163 -28.05 3.79 0.13
CA ILE A 163 -28.00 5.13 -0.41
C ILE A 163 -29.38 5.47 -0.96
N PRO A 164 -29.96 6.65 -0.66
CA PRO A 164 -31.28 6.98 -1.18
C PRO A 164 -31.23 7.10 -2.71
N ALA A 165 -32.11 6.38 -3.41
CA ALA A 165 -32.28 6.52 -4.84
C ALA A 165 -32.67 7.96 -5.20
N ASN A 166 -32.29 8.43 -6.39
CA ASN A 166 -32.58 9.78 -6.90
C ASN A 166 -32.06 10.93 -6.02
N SER A 167 -31.07 10.68 -5.15
CA SER A 167 -30.45 11.71 -4.31
C SER A 167 -29.09 12.14 -4.84
N LEU A 168 -28.63 13.32 -4.42
CA LEU A 168 -27.25 13.76 -4.67
C LEU A 168 -26.24 12.73 -4.13
N GLN A 169 -26.53 12.05 -3.03
CA GLN A 169 -25.66 10.98 -2.50
C GLN A 169 -25.47 9.85 -3.50
N PHE A 170 -26.55 9.43 -4.18
CA PHE A 170 -26.48 8.39 -5.21
C PHE A 170 -25.63 8.82 -6.39
N CYS A 171 -25.90 10.01 -6.94
CA CYS A 171 -25.15 10.51 -8.09
C CYS A 171 -23.67 10.71 -7.75
N THR A 172 -23.36 11.32 -6.60
CA THR A 172 -21.97 11.51 -6.15
C THR A 172 -21.24 10.18 -5.95
N CYS A 173 -21.88 9.17 -5.37
CA CYS A 173 -21.29 7.82 -5.29
C CYS A 173 -21.06 7.23 -6.68
N LYS A 174 -22.01 7.37 -7.61
CA LYS A 174 -21.85 6.84 -8.97
C LYS A 174 -20.64 7.41 -9.68
N VAL A 175 -20.43 8.73 -9.60
CA VAL A 175 -19.22 9.38 -10.14
C VAL A 175 -17.97 8.92 -9.40
N ALA A 176 -18.01 8.88 -8.06
CA ALA A 176 -16.82 8.54 -7.29
C ALA A 176 -16.37 7.07 -7.42
N PHE A 177 -17.29 6.15 -7.77
CA PHE A 177 -16.99 4.75 -8.01
C PHE A 177 -16.71 4.40 -9.48
N SER A 178 -16.94 5.33 -10.43
CA SER A 178 -16.43 5.17 -11.80
C SER A 178 -14.94 5.50 -11.91
N LYS A 179 -14.38 6.14 -10.88
CA LYS A 179 -12.98 6.56 -10.76
C LYS A 179 -12.14 5.58 -9.94
N GLU A 180 -10.83 5.58 -10.18
CA GLU A 180 -9.90 4.73 -9.44
C GLU A 180 -9.77 5.16 -7.96
N ILE A 181 -9.35 4.24 -7.09
CA ILE A 181 -9.08 4.58 -5.69
C ILE A 181 -7.93 5.58 -5.66
N GLY A 182 -8.08 6.67 -4.89
CA GLY A 182 -7.06 7.72 -4.79
C GLY A 182 -7.10 8.76 -5.92
N GLU A 183 -7.88 8.55 -6.97
CA GLU A 183 -8.03 9.52 -8.05
C GLU A 183 -8.72 10.79 -7.53
N ILE A 184 -8.17 11.95 -7.88
CA ILE A 184 -8.67 13.26 -7.46
C ILE A 184 -9.89 13.60 -8.32
N ILE A 185 -11.01 13.85 -7.65
CA ILE A 185 -12.28 14.24 -8.27
C ILE A 185 -12.59 15.68 -7.87
N HIS A 186 -12.74 16.55 -8.87
CA HIS A 186 -13.08 17.96 -8.65
C HIS A 186 -14.57 18.13 -8.39
N TRP A 187 -14.94 19.13 -7.59
CA TRP A 187 -16.35 19.40 -7.27
C TRP A 187 -17.18 19.70 -8.51
N ASP A 188 -16.60 20.46 -9.43
CA ASP A 188 -17.26 20.95 -10.64
C ASP A 188 -17.55 19.79 -11.61
N GLU A 189 -16.65 18.81 -11.70
CA GLU A 189 -16.87 17.58 -12.49
C GLU A 189 -18.10 16.81 -12.01
N VAL A 190 -18.29 16.71 -10.70
CA VAL A 190 -19.47 16.03 -10.13
C VAL A 190 -20.74 16.86 -10.35
N ALA A 191 -20.66 18.19 -10.22
CA ALA A 191 -21.79 19.08 -10.46
C ALA A 191 -22.25 19.02 -11.92
N GLU A 192 -21.32 19.11 -12.87
CA GLU A 192 -21.58 19.00 -14.30
C GLU A 192 -22.21 17.65 -14.67
N GLU A 193 -21.72 16.54 -14.11
CA GLU A 193 -22.28 15.22 -14.40
C GLU A 193 -23.69 15.03 -13.81
N ILE A 194 -24.02 15.73 -12.73
CA ILE A 194 -25.34 15.72 -12.11
C ILE A 194 -26.33 16.58 -12.89
N ASP A 195 -25.91 17.80 -13.26
CA ASP A 195 -26.77 18.80 -13.88
C ASP A 195 -26.95 18.52 -15.38
N GLY A 196 -25.92 18.05 -16.07
CA GLY A 196 -26.00 17.61 -17.47
C GLY A 196 -27.00 16.47 -17.71
N LYS A 197 -27.42 15.77 -16.64
CA LYS A 197 -28.45 14.71 -16.68
C LYS A 197 -29.85 15.19 -16.30
N LYS A 198 -30.01 16.38 -15.69
CA LYS A 198 -31.30 16.95 -15.29
C LYS A 198 -31.64 18.13 -16.18
N LYS A 199 -32.68 17.99 -17.01
CA LYS A 199 -33.20 19.06 -17.88
C LYS A 199 -33.82 20.26 -17.13
N ASP A 200 -33.95 20.18 -15.80
CA ASP A 200 -34.61 21.18 -14.97
C ASP A 200 -33.60 21.88 -14.05
N ASN A 201 -33.14 23.08 -14.45
CA ASN A 201 -32.64 24.27 -13.73
C ASN A 201 -32.14 24.21 -12.26
N LEU A 202 -31.70 23.07 -11.73
CA LEU A 202 -31.06 22.99 -10.41
C LEU A 202 -29.56 23.09 -10.62
N GLU A 203 -28.97 24.27 -10.39
CA GLU A 203 -27.52 24.43 -10.34
C GLU A 203 -26.97 23.71 -9.09
N THR A 204 -26.44 22.51 -9.27
CA THR A 204 -25.79 21.77 -8.20
C THR A 204 -24.50 22.50 -7.83
N THR A 205 -24.51 23.18 -6.69
CA THR A 205 -23.30 23.84 -6.19
C THR A 205 -22.29 22.83 -5.63
N TRP A 206 -21.00 23.18 -5.66
CA TRP A 206 -19.92 22.42 -4.99
C TRP A 206 -20.24 22.11 -3.52
N ARG A 207 -20.97 23.02 -2.86
CA ARG A 207 -21.37 22.90 -1.45
C ARG A 207 -22.39 21.78 -1.24
N SER A 208 -23.32 21.61 -2.19
CA SER A 208 -24.29 20.51 -2.21
C SER A 208 -23.61 19.14 -2.38
N VAL A 209 -22.59 19.06 -3.23
CA VAL A 209 -21.77 17.84 -3.40
C VAL A 209 -20.97 17.54 -2.13
N TYR A 210 -20.37 18.56 -1.53
CA TYR A 210 -19.64 18.44 -0.26
C TYR A 210 -20.55 17.91 0.87
N ASP A 211 -21.76 18.47 1.02
CA ASP A 211 -22.70 18.02 2.04
C ASP A 211 -23.17 16.58 1.80
N ALA A 212 -23.39 16.19 0.54
CA ALA A 212 -23.70 14.80 0.19
C ALA A 212 -22.58 13.84 0.59
N LEU A 213 -21.32 14.16 0.28
CA LEU A 213 -20.16 13.37 0.71
C LEU A 213 -20.05 13.29 2.23
N ARG A 214 -20.27 14.40 2.94
CA ARG A 214 -20.24 14.42 4.40
C ARG A 214 -21.29 13.50 5.00
N GLN A 215 -22.50 13.47 4.43
CA GLN A 215 -23.58 12.57 4.85
C GLN A 215 -23.23 11.10 4.56
N ILE A 216 -22.65 10.80 3.39
CA ILE A 216 -22.18 9.44 3.05
C ILE A 216 -21.10 8.99 4.03
N ASN A 217 -20.08 9.83 4.27
CA ASN A 217 -19.03 9.55 5.23
C ASN A 217 -19.59 9.30 6.63
N LYS A 218 -20.57 10.08 7.08
CA LYS A 218 -21.23 9.85 8.38
C LYS A 218 -21.87 8.46 8.45
N LYS A 219 -22.59 8.03 7.40
CA LYS A 219 -23.20 6.69 7.31
C LYS A 219 -22.15 5.57 7.25
N VAL A 220 -21.04 5.78 6.54
CA VAL A 220 -19.97 4.78 6.42
C VAL A 220 -19.20 4.66 7.74
N VAL A 221 -18.83 5.79 8.36
CA VAL A 221 -18.12 5.82 9.65
C VAL A 221 -18.96 5.15 10.74
N SER A 222 -20.28 5.38 10.78
CA SER A 222 -21.13 4.74 11.80
C SER A 222 -21.16 3.22 11.70
N LYS A 223 -20.94 2.63 10.51
CA LYS A 223 -20.90 1.17 10.33
C LYS A 223 -19.50 0.55 10.33
N THR A 224 -18.49 1.32 9.91
CA THR A 224 -17.14 0.78 9.62
C THR A 224 -16.02 1.40 10.46
N GLY A 225 -16.32 2.49 11.18
CA GLY A 225 -15.34 3.27 11.94
C GLY A 225 -14.36 4.09 11.07
N LYS A 226 -14.51 4.09 9.74
CA LYS A 226 -13.61 4.82 8.82
C LYS A 226 -14.41 5.59 7.77
N PRO A 227 -13.92 6.77 7.34
CA PRO A 227 -14.55 7.49 6.24
C PRO A 227 -14.28 6.77 4.91
N LEU A 228 -15.21 6.96 3.97
CA LEU A 228 -15.07 6.45 2.60
C LEU A 228 -14.29 7.42 1.71
N PHE A 229 -14.55 8.71 1.87
CA PHE A 229 -13.96 9.76 1.06
C PHE A 229 -13.09 10.66 1.92
N LYS A 230 -11.95 11.08 1.37
CA LYS A 230 -11.16 12.17 1.92
C LYS A 230 -11.43 13.43 1.12
N VAL A 231 -11.72 14.51 1.85
CA VAL A 231 -12.11 15.79 1.27
C VAL A 231 -10.95 16.77 1.36
N SER A 232 -10.79 17.59 0.33
CA SER A 232 -9.85 18.71 0.22
C SER A 232 -10.59 19.98 -0.20
N LYS A 233 -9.89 21.11 -0.29
CA LYS A 233 -10.53 22.42 -0.51
C LYS A 233 -11.36 22.48 -1.79
N LEU A 234 -10.86 21.88 -2.88
CA LEU A 234 -11.46 21.96 -4.22
C LEU A 234 -11.74 20.58 -4.85
N SER A 235 -11.55 19.51 -4.09
CA SER A 235 -11.64 18.14 -4.59
C SER A 235 -11.85 17.15 -3.47
N PHE A 236 -12.10 15.90 -3.84
CA PHE A 236 -12.12 14.76 -2.95
C PHE A 236 -11.61 13.53 -3.67
N TYR A 237 -11.36 12.46 -2.93
CA TYR A 237 -10.99 11.18 -3.49
C TYR A 237 -11.46 10.04 -2.61
N ARG A 238 -11.60 8.86 -3.22
CA ARG A 238 -12.02 7.64 -2.55
C ARG A 238 -10.84 6.96 -1.85
N LEU A 239 -11.03 6.54 -0.60
CA LEU A 239 -10.00 5.90 0.24
C LEU A 239 -9.99 4.37 0.15
N ALA A 240 -11.05 3.75 -0.34
CA ALA A 240 -11.25 2.30 -0.39
C ALA A 240 -12.22 1.92 -1.50
#